data_AF-A0A1H3ZAU9-F1
#
_entry.id   AF-A0A1H3ZAU9-F1
#
_cell.length_a   1.000
_cell.length_b   1.000
_cell.length_c   1.000
_cell.angle_alpha   90.00
_cell.angle_beta   90.00
_cell.angle_gamma   90.00
#
_symmetry.space_group_name_H-M   'P 1'
#
loop_
_entity.id
_entity.type
_entity.pdbx_description
1 polymer ?
#
loop_
_entity_poly.entity_id
_entity_poly.type
_entity_poly.pdbx_seq_one_letter_code
_entity_poly.pdbx_strand_id
1 'polypeptide(L)'
;MKPASFTRLLTLPALLLMLAGCEPVHSAENTTLPDGSVYAGSLQNGLFHGKGELSWPDGRHYEGEFVQGRISGRGRFDYGDGCFYEGEFLDGELSGHGRYECAEGVWEGEFQQGELLKGSVAWTDAGSYEGEFLNLMPHGQGHQITAEGAHYEGTFADGYLVQGSYRDEQGYRYQGGFEYSFYAGEGELTQPDGTIIRANFEYGEANGEGVLIHKDERGKAVEETGFFVAGQYYPSKQAWRGNEKQQRAAVEARLYSEAERLRSALAALAPQRPGVRDVYLLVVGGDGTSPVFAKEVDWVSARLGSVFDIEQRQIRLSNGGGDKLPLATRTSVRQSLKALDAQMDPEEDLLLVHLVSHGDENGDLVLKENKLPLNDISVEDGKQWLDGLRAQHQWLIVSACYSGLWKEALASPNRVVFTSAAPDRTSFGCGDDSEHTWFSAALYGEALNKGLNDPAAWFAAANRRVTEMEQEQGIEEDAHSLPQHAVGQEFIDWWTR
;
A
#
# COMPACT_ATOMS: atom_id res chain seq x y z
N MET A 1 -4.62 -4.50 -16.81
CA MET A 1 -4.16 -5.59 -17.72
C MET A 1 -5.31 -6.58 -17.86
N LYS A 2 -5.74 -6.92 -19.09
CA LYS A 2 -6.84 -7.87 -19.30
C LYS A 2 -6.41 -9.28 -18.84
N PRO A 3 -7.14 -9.97 -17.96
CA PRO A 3 -6.87 -11.38 -17.70
C PRO A 3 -7.42 -12.23 -18.84
N ALA A 4 -6.65 -13.24 -19.21
CA ALA A 4 -7.00 -14.19 -20.26
C ALA A 4 -8.19 -15.04 -19.80
N SER A 5 -9.22 -15.09 -20.64
CA SER A 5 -10.36 -16.00 -20.49
C SER A 5 -9.86 -17.45 -20.59
N PHE A 6 -9.91 -18.19 -19.47
CA PHE A 6 -9.75 -19.64 -19.44
C PHE A 6 -11.13 -20.27 -19.40
N THR A 7 -11.68 -20.60 -20.57
CA THR A 7 -12.82 -21.50 -20.68
C THR A 7 -12.28 -22.91 -20.89
N ARG A 8 -12.28 -23.75 -19.84
CA ARG A 8 -12.09 -25.20 -19.98
C ARG A 8 -13.46 -25.86 -19.81
N LEU A 9 -14.10 -26.23 -20.93
CA LEU A 9 -15.19 -27.20 -20.91
C LEU A 9 -14.59 -28.58 -20.61
N LEU A 10 -14.93 -29.15 -19.45
CA LEU A 10 -14.69 -30.55 -19.13
C LEU A 10 -15.71 -31.41 -19.89
N THR A 11 -15.29 -32.06 -20.97
CA THR A 11 -16.09 -33.08 -21.65
C THR A 11 -15.21 -34.31 -21.90
N LEU A 12 -15.58 -35.44 -21.31
CA LEU A 12 -15.00 -36.77 -21.57
C LEU A 12 -15.77 -37.46 -22.72
N PRO A 13 -15.10 -38.19 -23.63
CA PRO A 13 -15.77 -38.81 -24.77
C PRO A 13 -16.55 -40.07 -24.33
N ALA A 14 -17.78 -40.19 -24.82
CA ALA A 14 -18.62 -41.37 -24.64
C ALA A 14 -18.13 -42.53 -25.54
N LEU A 15 -17.77 -43.67 -24.94
CA LEU A 15 -17.41 -44.90 -25.66
C LEU A 15 -18.56 -45.91 -25.61
N LEU A 16 -19.05 -46.31 -26.80
CA LEU A 16 -20.11 -47.30 -26.99
C LEU A 16 -19.49 -48.58 -27.59
N LEU A 17 -19.66 -49.75 -26.98
CA LEU A 17 -19.31 -51.04 -27.58
C LEU A 17 -20.40 -52.10 -27.35
N MET A 18 -20.67 -52.88 -28.40
CA MET A 18 -21.71 -53.91 -28.52
C MET A 18 -21.16 -55.33 -28.26
N LEU A 19 -21.93 -56.14 -27.50
CA LEU A 19 -22.16 -57.61 -27.46
C LEU A 19 -21.03 -58.56 -27.94
N ALA A 20 -20.69 -59.69 -27.28
CA ALA A 20 -21.52 -60.79 -26.76
C ALA A 20 -20.67 -61.82 -25.98
N GLY A 21 -21.27 -62.58 -25.04
CA GLY A 21 -20.66 -63.79 -24.47
C GLY A 21 -20.89 -63.97 -22.96
N CYS A 22 -21.74 -64.93 -22.58
CA CYS A 22 -22.05 -65.30 -21.19
C CYS A 22 -20.95 -66.17 -20.57
N GLU A 23 -20.27 -65.68 -19.53
CA GLU A 23 -19.70 -66.47 -18.41
C GLU A 23 -19.81 -65.64 -17.11
N PRO A 24 -20.04 -66.26 -15.94
CA PRO A 24 -20.34 -65.54 -14.71
C PRO A 24 -19.06 -64.98 -14.06
N VAL A 25 -19.15 -63.70 -13.67
CA VAL A 25 -18.29 -62.93 -12.75
C VAL A 25 -16.89 -63.51 -12.52
N HIS A 26 -15.97 -63.16 -13.42
CA HIS A 26 -14.56 -63.09 -13.08
C HIS A 26 -14.25 -61.65 -12.70
N SER A 27 -13.80 -61.45 -11.46
CA SER A 27 -13.08 -60.22 -11.10
C SER A 27 -11.97 -60.03 -12.13
N ALA A 28 -11.98 -58.88 -12.81
CA ALA A 28 -10.86 -58.53 -13.67
C ALA A 28 -9.71 -58.11 -12.76
N GLU A 29 -8.76 -59.04 -12.50
CA GLU A 29 -7.45 -58.68 -11.98
C GLU A 29 -6.72 -57.91 -13.10
N ASN A 30 -6.98 -56.60 -13.20
CA ASN A 30 -6.33 -55.62 -14.08
C ASN A 30 -6.56 -55.82 -15.59
N THR A 31 -7.68 -55.30 -16.11
CA THR A 31 -7.92 -55.18 -17.56
C THR A 31 -7.26 -53.92 -18.12
N THR A 32 -6.31 -54.08 -19.05
CA THR A 32 -5.78 -52.97 -19.84
C THR A 32 -6.71 -52.63 -21.01
N LEU A 33 -7.13 -51.38 -21.10
CA LEU A 33 -7.99 -50.85 -22.15
C LEU A 33 -7.19 -50.38 -23.39
N PRO A 34 -7.84 -50.19 -24.56
CA PRO A 34 -7.15 -49.77 -25.78
C PRO A 34 -6.43 -48.42 -25.69
N ASP A 35 -6.86 -47.54 -24.79
CA ASP A 35 -6.23 -46.24 -24.52
C ASP A 35 -5.06 -46.33 -23.53
N GLY A 36 -4.71 -47.54 -23.07
CA GLY A 36 -3.66 -47.81 -22.10
C GLY A 36 -4.08 -47.64 -20.65
N SER A 37 -5.32 -47.25 -20.37
CA SER A 37 -5.83 -47.22 -19.00
C SER A 37 -6.01 -48.63 -18.44
N VAL A 38 -5.93 -48.77 -17.12
CA VAL A 38 -6.03 -50.05 -16.42
C VAL A 38 -7.22 -50.01 -15.47
N TYR A 39 -8.17 -50.93 -15.66
CA TYR A 39 -9.32 -51.11 -14.79
C TYR A 39 -9.14 -52.34 -13.89
N ALA A 40 -9.34 -52.15 -12.59
CA ALA A 40 -9.38 -53.21 -11.59
C ALA A 40 -10.74 -53.20 -10.89
N GLY A 41 -11.58 -54.20 -11.12
CA GLY A 41 -12.93 -54.21 -10.54
C GLY A 41 -13.88 -55.26 -11.11
N SER A 42 -15.15 -55.10 -10.76
CA SER A 42 -16.21 -56.02 -11.17
C SER A 42 -16.78 -55.68 -12.55
N LEU A 43 -17.11 -56.72 -13.32
CA LEU A 43 -17.77 -56.59 -14.61
C LEU A 43 -19.18 -57.16 -14.56
N GLN A 44 -20.14 -56.46 -15.15
CA GLN A 44 -21.48 -56.96 -15.40
C GLN A 44 -21.82 -56.80 -16.88
N ASN A 45 -22.16 -57.91 -17.55
CA ASN A 45 -22.44 -57.94 -19.00
C ASN A 45 -21.30 -57.34 -19.86
N GLY A 46 -20.04 -57.54 -19.44
CA GLY A 46 -18.87 -57.00 -20.13
C GLY A 46 -18.60 -55.51 -19.92
N LEU A 47 -19.34 -54.84 -19.03
CA LEU A 47 -19.17 -53.43 -18.69
C LEU A 47 -18.72 -53.27 -17.23
N PHE A 48 -17.98 -52.20 -16.93
CA PHE A 48 -17.62 -51.84 -15.55
C PHE A 48 -18.87 -51.66 -14.70
N HIS A 49 -18.92 -52.34 -13.55
CA HIS A 49 -20.09 -52.31 -12.68
C HIS A 49 -19.73 -52.58 -11.23
N GLY A 50 -20.33 -51.85 -10.30
CA GLY A 50 -20.01 -51.93 -8.87
C GLY A 50 -18.71 -51.20 -8.55
N LYS A 51 -18.01 -51.62 -7.49
CA LYS A 51 -16.75 -50.98 -7.08
C LYS A 51 -15.59 -51.35 -8.01
N GLY A 52 -14.78 -50.37 -8.35
CA GLY A 52 -13.55 -50.57 -9.10
C GLY A 52 -12.61 -49.36 -9.06
N GLU A 53 -11.47 -49.55 -9.67
CA GLU A 53 -10.39 -48.57 -9.79
C GLU A 53 -10.02 -48.44 -11.27
N LEU A 54 -9.81 -47.21 -11.74
CA LEU A 54 -9.42 -46.90 -13.11
C LEU A 54 -8.21 -45.95 -13.08
N SER A 55 -7.08 -46.40 -13.61
CA SER A 55 -5.84 -45.63 -13.68
C SER A 55 -5.49 -45.31 -15.12
N TRP A 56 -5.18 -44.05 -15.43
CA TRP A 56 -4.81 -43.60 -16.77
C TRP A 56 -3.31 -43.36 -16.90
N PRO A 57 -2.71 -43.52 -18.10
CA PRO A 57 -1.28 -43.28 -18.33
C PRO A 57 -0.84 -41.82 -18.07
N ASP A 58 -1.78 -40.87 -18.10
CA ASP A 58 -1.53 -39.45 -17.83
C ASP A 58 -1.46 -39.10 -16.34
N GLY A 59 -1.60 -40.10 -15.46
CA GLY A 59 -1.54 -39.93 -14.00
C GLY A 59 -2.90 -39.70 -13.35
N ARG A 60 -3.99 -39.56 -14.12
CA ARG A 60 -5.33 -39.55 -13.55
C ARG A 60 -5.66 -40.90 -12.94
N HIS A 61 -6.48 -40.89 -11.90
CA HIS A 61 -6.89 -42.08 -11.18
C HIS A 61 -8.30 -41.90 -10.62
N TYR A 62 -9.10 -42.95 -10.66
CA TYR A 62 -10.44 -42.96 -10.09
C TYR A 62 -10.63 -44.24 -9.27
N GLU A 63 -11.14 -44.09 -8.04
CA GLU A 63 -11.58 -45.18 -7.18
C GLU A 63 -13.04 -44.95 -6.81
N GLY A 64 -13.94 -45.88 -7.13
CA GLY A 64 -15.34 -45.71 -6.79
C GLY A 64 -16.31 -46.66 -7.48
N GLU A 65 -17.55 -46.20 -7.59
CA GLU A 65 -18.66 -46.96 -8.15
C GLU A 65 -18.81 -46.76 -9.67
N PHE A 66 -19.21 -47.83 -10.35
CA PHE A 66 -19.48 -47.85 -11.77
C PHE A 66 -20.88 -48.42 -12.05
N VAL A 67 -21.58 -47.84 -13.02
CA VAL A 67 -22.87 -48.35 -13.52
C VAL A 67 -22.83 -48.35 -15.05
N GLN A 68 -23.00 -49.53 -15.65
CA GLN A 68 -23.05 -49.73 -17.11
C GLN A 68 -21.85 -49.11 -17.84
N GLY A 69 -20.64 -49.27 -17.28
CA GLY A 69 -19.41 -48.75 -17.87
C GLY A 69 -19.10 -47.29 -17.56
N ARG A 70 -19.97 -46.58 -16.83
CA ARG A 70 -19.78 -45.17 -16.45
C ARG A 70 -19.45 -45.03 -14.98
N ILE A 71 -18.62 -44.03 -14.65
CA ILE A 71 -18.38 -43.58 -13.29
C ILE A 71 -19.68 -43.01 -12.73
N SER A 72 -20.21 -43.63 -11.68
CA SER A 72 -21.52 -43.31 -11.11
C SER A 72 -21.61 -43.74 -9.65
N GLY A 73 -22.24 -42.96 -8.78
CA GLY A 73 -22.26 -43.23 -7.34
C GLY A 73 -21.12 -42.51 -6.63
N ARG A 74 -20.67 -43.02 -5.47
CA ARG A 74 -19.58 -42.36 -4.73
C ARG A 74 -18.21 -42.79 -5.22
N GLY A 75 -17.27 -41.86 -5.24
CA GLY A 75 -15.87 -42.16 -5.54
C GLY A 75 -14.94 -40.98 -5.31
N ARG A 76 -13.67 -41.22 -5.64
CA ARG A 76 -12.59 -40.25 -5.64
C ARG A 76 -11.95 -40.23 -7.02
N PHE A 77 -11.77 -39.05 -7.59
CA PHE A 77 -11.08 -38.80 -8.84
C PHE A 77 -9.87 -37.90 -8.59
N ASP A 78 -8.67 -38.45 -8.74
CA ASP A 78 -7.41 -37.72 -8.72
C ASP A 78 -7.05 -37.30 -10.15
N TYR A 79 -6.82 -36.00 -10.36
CA TYR A 79 -6.59 -35.42 -11.70
C TYR A 79 -5.14 -35.55 -12.19
N GLY A 80 -4.23 -36.05 -11.36
CA GLY A 80 -2.81 -36.25 -11.68
C GLY A 80 -1.93 -34.99 -11.55
N ASP A 81 -2.54 -33.82 -11.39
CA ASP A 81 -1.88 -32.53 -11.15
C ASP A 81 -1.85 -32.13 -9.67
N GLY A 82 -2.24 -33.03 -8.77
CA GLY A 82 -2.35 -32.79 -7.33
C GLY A 82 -3.75 -32.36 -6.89
N CYS A 83 -4.64 -32.03 -7.83
CA CYS A 83 -6.05 -31.81 -7.54
C CYS A 83 -6.81 -33.13 -7.45
N PHE A 84 -7.84 -33.17 -6.61
CA PHE A 84 -8.78 -34.29 -6.55
C PHE A 84 -10.20 -33.85 -6.26
N TYR A 85 -11.16 -34.68 -6.68
CA TYR A 85 -12.55 -34.61 -6.26
C TYR A 85 -12.94 -35.88 -5.51
N GLU A 86 -13.66 -35.74 -4.41
CA GLU A 86 -14.27 -36.85 -3.67
C GLU A 86 -15.75 -36.54 -3.44
N GLY A 87 -16.64 -37.39 -3.92
CA GLY A 87 -18.07 -37.09 -3.89
C GLY A 87 -18.91 -38.02 -4.74
N GLU A 88 -20.09 -37.55 -5.12
CA GLU A 88 -21.02 -38.29 -5.98
C GLU A 88 -20.74 -38.00 -7.47
N PHE A 89 -20.99 -39.02 -8.29
CA PHE A 89 -20.85 -38.95 -9.73
C PHE A 89 -22.13 -39.45 -10.39
N LEU A 90 -22.45 -38.86 -11.54
CA LEU A 90 -23.55 -39.31 -12.39
C LEU A 90 -23.08 -39.32 -13.85
N ASP A 91 -23.05 -40.50 -14.47
CA ASP A 91 -22.69 -40.69 -15.87
C ASP A 91 -21.32 -40.13 -16.30
N GLY A 92 -20.38 -40.05 -15.35
CA GLY A 92 -19.03 -39.52 -15.54
C GLY A 92 -18.85 -38.05 -15.15
N GLU A 93 -19.90 -37.36 -14.72
CA GLU A 93 -19.84 -35.97 -14.26
C GLU A 93 -19.92 -35.89 -12.73
N LEU A 94 -19.29 -34.85 -12.16
CA LEU A 94 -19.42 -34.53 -10.73
C LEU A 94 -20.87 -34.14 -10.46
N SER A 95 -21.47 -34.70 -9.41
CA SER A 95 -22.87 -34.51 -9.08
C SER A 95 -23.08 -34.57 -7.57
N GLY A 96 -24.23 -34.10 -7.09
CA GLY A 96 -24.61 -34.25 -5.68
C GLY A 96 -23.62 -33.55 -4.75
N HIS A 97 -23.38 -34.10 -3.56
CA HIS A 97 -22.42 -33.49 -2.65
C HIS A 97 -21.01 -33.99 -2.92
N GLY A 98 -20.05 -33.07 -2.95
CA GLY A 98 -18.64 -33.43 -3.12
C GLY A 98 -17.67 -32.38 -2.60
N ARG A 99 -16.40 -32.77 -2.61
CA ARG A 99 -15.26 -32.01 -2.14
C ARG A 99 -14.18 -32.00 -3.21
N TYR A 100 -13.83 -30.83 -3.72
CA TYR A 100 -12.74 -30.62 -4.66
C TYR A 100 -11.59 -29.92 -3.94
N GLU A 101 -10.38 -30.48 -3.97
CA GLU A 101 -9.20 -29.91 -3.33
C GLU A 101 -8.07 -29.75 -4.35
N CYS A 102 -7.42 -28.59 -4.31
CA CYS A 102 -6.20 -28.25 -5.04
C CYS A 102 -5.26 -27.44 -4.14
N ALA A 103 -4.09 -27.08 -4.64
CA ALA A 103 -3.13 -26.25 -3.91
C ALA A 103 -3.71 -24.87 -3.50
N GLU A 104 -4.62 -24.33 -4.31
CA GLU A 104 -5.19 -23.00 -4.11
C GLU A 104 -6.34 -22.97 -3.08
N GLY A 105 -6.98 -24.11 -2.82
CA GLY A 105 -8.09 -24.18 -1.89
C GLY A 105 -8.88 -25.48 -1.88
N VAL A 106 -9.88 -25.50 -1.02
CA VAL A 106 -10.81 -26.61 -0.80
C VAL A 106 -12.22 -26.11 -1.05
N TRP A 107 -12.91 -26.69 -2.03
CA TRP A 107 -14.30 -26.42 -2.35
C TRP A 107 -15.18 -27.59 -1.91
N GLU A 108 -16.29 -27.31 -1.24
CA GLU A 108 -17.24 -28.31 -0.77
C GLU A 108 -18.67 -27.85 -1.05
N GLY A 109 -19.51 -28.72 -1.61
CA GLY A 109 -20.90 -28.35 -1.85
C GLY A 109 -21.65 -29.21 -2.85
N GLU A 110 -22.70 -28.63 -3.42
CA GLU A 110 -23.61 -29.25 -4.38
C GLU A 110 -23.09 -29.03 -5.81
N PHE A 111 -22.74 -30.14 -6.47
CA PHE A 111 -22.32 -30.19 -7.86
C PHE A 111 -23.48 -30.64 -8.75
N GLN A 112 -23.60 -29.99 -9.91
CA GLN A 112 -24.51 -30.40 -10.98
C GLN A 112 -23.80 -30.25 -12.31
N GLN A 113 -23.79 -31.33 -13.11
CA GLN A 113 -23.14 -31.36 -14.42
C GLN A 113 -21.67 -30.92 -14.41
N GLY A 114 -20.93 -31.33 -13.37
CA GLY A 114 -19.52 -30.96 -13.20
C GLY A 114 -19.28 -29.59 -12.57
N GLU A 115 -20.31 -28.74 -12.41
CA GLU A 115 -20.17 -27.40 -11.83
C GLU A 115 -20.60 -27.38 -10.36
N LEU A 116 -19.81 -26.72 -9.51
CA LEU A 116 -20.24 -26.38 -8.16
C LEU A 116 -21.28 -25.25 -8.26
N LEU A 117 -22.50 -25.48 -7.78
CA LEU A 117 -23.58 -24.48 -7.79
C LEU A 117 -23.66 -23.70 -6.49
N LYS A 118 -23.51 -24.41 -5.36
CA LYS A 118 -23.61 -23.84 -4.02
C LYS A 118 -22.72 -24.61 -3.07
N GLY A 119 -22.03 -23.90 -2.18
CA GLY A 119 -21.14 -24.54 -1.23
C GLY A 119 -20.28 -23.56 -0.47
N SER A 120 -19.09 -24.00 -0.10
CA SER A 120 -18.04 -23.18 0.46
C SER A 120 -16.71 -23.40 -0.25
N VAL A 121 -15.83 -22.42 -0.13
CA VAL A 121 -14.42 -22.53 -0.45
C VAL A 121 -13.59 -21.97 0.70
N ALA A 122 -12.54 -22.70 1.07
CA ALA A 122 -11.48 -22.20 1.93
C ALA A 122 -10.20 -22.09 1.10
N TRP A 123 -9.71 -20.87 0.88
CA TRP A 123 -8.46 -20.63 0.18
C TRP A 123 -7.28 -20.72 1.14
N THR A 124 -6.15 -21.23 0.68
CA THR A 124 -4.97 -21.48 1.53
C THR A 124 -4.49 -20.23 2.27
N ASP A 125 -4.55 -19.05 1.62
CA ASP A 125 -4.04 -17.78 2.17
C ASP A 125 -5.00 -16.57 1.97
N ALA A 126 -6.26 -16.79 1.59
CA ALA A 126 -7.17 -15.70 1.18
C ALA A 126 -8.55 -15.72 1.89
N GLY A 127 -8.68 -16.50 2.96
CA GLY A 127 -9.91 -16.62 3.74
C GLY A 127 -10.89 -17.64 3.16
N SER A 128 -12.20 -17.38 3.28
CA SER A 128 -13.26 -18.30 2.87
C SER A 128 -14.45 -17.60 2.24
N TYR A 129 -15.22 -18.34 1.45
CA TYR A 129 -16.50 -17.90 0.91
C TYR A 129 -17.53 -19.01 1.03
N GLU A 130 -18.77 -18.66 1.36
CA GLU A 130 -19.93 -19.55 1.35
C GLU A 130 -21.04 -18.89 0.53
N GLY A 131 -21.59 -19.60 -0.45
CA GLY A 131 -22.60 -19.04 -1.34
C GLY A 131 -22.77 -19.81 -2.63
N GLU A 132 -23.24 -19.09 -3.65
CA GLU A 132 -23.39 -19.61 -5.00
C GLU A 132 -22.07 -19.51 -5.78
N PHE A 133 -21.88 -20.38 -6.76
CA PHE A 133 -20.66 -20.45 -7.55
C PHE A 133 -20.96 -20.44 -9.03
N LEU A 134 -20.01 -19.91 -9.80
CA LEU A 134 -19.96 -20.04 -11.25
C LEU A 134 -18.49 -20.24 -11.66
N ASN A 135 -18.18 -21.36 -12.32
CA ASN A 135 -16.80 -21.74 -12.66
C ASN A 135 -15.85 -21.74 -11.44
N LEU A 136 -16.31 -22.27 -10.29
CA LEU A 136 -15.57 -22.30 -9.02
C LEU A 136 -15.24 -20.92 -8.41
N MET A 137 -15.76 -19.83 -8.98
CA MET A 137 -15.64 -18.48 -8.42
C MET A 137 -16.92 -18.09 -7.66
N PRO A 138 -16.81 -17.28 -6.60
CA PRO A 138 -17.95 -16.65 -5.95
C PRO A 138 -18.89 -15.97 -6.95
N HIS A 139 -20.17 -16.29 -6.87
CA HIS A 139 -21.22 -15.74 -7.73
C HIS A 139 -22.54 -15.66 -6.97
N GLY A 140 -23.54 -14.91 -7.46
CA GLY A 140 -24.87 -14.89 -6.84
C GLY A 140 -24.82 -14.43 -5.38
N GLN A 141 -25.68 -14.96 -4.52
CA GLN A 141 -25.65 -14.60 -3.09
C GLN A 141 -24.54 -15.35 -2.35
N GLY A 142 -23.82 -14.65 -1.46
CA GLY A 142 -22.87 -15.31 -0.56
C GLY A 142 -22.30 -14.40 0.52
N HIS A 143 -21.41 -15.00 1.29
CA HIS A 143 -20.68 -14.38 2.40
C HIS A 143 -19.20 -14.76 2.30
N GLN A 144 -18.33 -13.78 2.20
CA GLN A 144 -16.88 -13.93 2.22
C GLN A 144 -16.31 -13.43 3.56
N ILE A 145 -15.29 -14.12 4.05
CA ILE A 145 -14.43 -13.71 5.16
C ILE A 145 -13.01 -13.71 4.61
N THR A 146 -12.32 -12.58 4.67
CA THR A 146 -10.91 -12.45 4.24
C THR A 146 -9.95 -13.02 5.28
N ALA A 147 -8.67 -13.17 4.93
CA ALA A 147 -7.64 -13.61 5.88
C ALA A 147 -7.50 -12.63 7.07
N GLU A 148 -7.76 -11.35 6.83
CA GLU A 148 -7.71 -10.25 7.80
C GLU A 148 -9.01 -10.12 8.63
N GLY A 149 -9.99 -11.02 8.44
CA GLY A 149 -11.24 -11.03 9.21
C GLY A 149 -12.33 -10.08 8.71
N ALA A 150 -12.10 -9.36 7.60
CA ALA A 150 -13.14 -8.54 6.99
C ALA A 150 -14.23 -9.40 6.36
N HIS A 151 -15.49 -9.00 6.54
CA HIS A 151 -16.67 -9.71 6.05
C HIS A 151 -17.34 -8.96 4.91
N TYR A 152 -17.66 -9.68 3.83
CA TYR A 152 -18.43 -9.18 2.68
C TYR A 152 -19.66 -10.05 2.47
N GLU A 153 -20.85 -9.46 2.45
CA GLU A 153 -22.11 -10.20 2.33
C GLU A 153 -23.01 -9.55 1.28
N GLY A 154 -23.48 -10.34 0.30
CA GLY A 154 -24.39 -9.85 -0.73
C GLY A 154 -24.23 -10.57 -2.05
N THR A 155 -24.36 -9.81 -3.15
CA THR A 155 -24.31 -10.34 -4.50
C THR A 155 -22.90 -10.25 -5.08
N PHE A 156 -22.39 -11.39 -5.54
CA PHE A 156 -21.08 -11.55 -6.15
C PHE A 156 -21.18 -11.75 -7.66
N ALA A 157 -20.26 -11.16 -8.40
CA ALA A 157 -20.07 -11.39 -9.82
C ALA A 157 -18.57 -11.38 -10.15
N ASP A 158 -18.14 -12.28 -11.03
CA ASP A 158 -16.73 -12.47 -11.41
C ASP A 158 -15.77 -12.62 -10.19
N GLY A 159 -16.25 -13.22 -9.10
CA GLY A 159 -15.49 -13.42 -7.87
C GLY A 159 -15.48 -12.25 -6.88
N TYR A 160 -16.07 -11.11 -7.23
CA TYR A 160 -16.09 -9.91 -6.37
C TYR A 160 -17.51 -9.58 -5.91
N LEU A 161 -17.63 -9.02 -4.70
CA LEU A 161 -18.88 -8.40 -4.27
C LEU A 161 -19.17 -7.20 -5.18
N VAL A 162 -20.39 -7.12 -5.72
CA VAL A 162 -20.86 -5.99 -6.55
C VAL A 162 -21.94 -5.16 -5.86
N GLN A 163 -22.69 -5.77 -4.94
CA GLN A 163 -23.71 -5.10 -4.14
C GLN A 163 -23.87 -5.84 -2.82
N GLY A 164 -23.77 -5.13 -1.71
CA GLY A 164 -23.91 -5.79 -0.40
C GLY A 164 -23.45 -4.93 0.76
N SER A 165 -22.99 -5.63 1.79
CA SER A 165 -22.44 -5.05 3.00
C SER A 165 -21.00 -5.48 3.22
N TYR A 166 -20.24 -4.58 3.84
CA TYR A 166 -18.87 -4.80 4.30
C TYR A 166 -18.77 -4.45 5.78
N ARG A 167 -17.94 -5.19 6.52
CA ARG A 167 -17.49 -4.81 7.86
C ARG A 167 -16.11 -5.37 8.17
N ASP A 168 -15.33 -4.65 8.98
CA ASP A 168 -14.01 -5.10 9.45
C ASP A 168 -13.83 -4.98 10.96
N GLU A 169 -12.67 -5.43 11.46
CA GLU A 169 -12.33 -5.41 12.88
C GLU A 169 -12.02 -3.99 13.39
N GLN A 170 -11.60 -3.08 12.50
CA GLN A 170 -11.35 -1.68 12.82
C GLN A 170 -12.65 -0.91 13.12
N GLY A 171 -13.80 -1.46 12.67
CA GLY A 171 -15.12 -0.92 12.96
C GLY A 171 -15.77 -0.20 11.78
N TYR A 172 -15.16 -0.24 10.59
CA TYR A 172 -15.81 0.25 9.39
C TYR A 172 -16.98 -0.66 9.02
N ARG A 173 -18.05 -0.05 8.52
CA ARG A 173 -19.20 -0.76 7.96
C ARG A 173 -19.68 -0.03 6.73
N TYR A 174 -19.96 -0.74 5.65
CA TYR A 174 -20.51 -0.11 4.45
C TYR A 174 -21.68 -0.92 3.92
N GLN A 175 -22.67 -0.23 3.36
CA GLN A 175 -23.80 -0.82 2.65
C GLN A 175 -23.97 -0.07 1.33
N GLY A 176 -23.85 -0.77 0.20
CA GLY A 176 -23.97 -0.15 -1.12
C GLY A 176 -23.40 -0.99 -2.24
N GLY A 177 -23.06 -0.33 -3.34
CA GLY A 177 -22.39 -0.94 -4.49
C GLY A 177 -20.88 -1.04 -4.30
N PHE A 178 -20.27 -1.94 -5.06
CA PHE A 178 -18.84 -2.20 -5.06
C PHE A 178 -18.32 -2.35 -6.48
N GLU A 179 -17.11 -1.86 -6.73
CA GLU A 179 -16.38 -2.05 -7.98
C GLU A 179 -14.91 -2.40 -7.65
N TYR A 180 -14.45 -3.59 -8.03
CA TYR A 180 -13.12 -4.12 -7.66
C TYR A 180 -12.79 -3.98 -6.16
N SER A 181 -13.75 -4.34 -5.30
CA SER A 181 -13.67 -4.22 -3.83
C SER A 181 -13.68 -2.80 -3.25
N PHE A 182 -13.71 -1.75 -4.07
CA PHE A 182 -13.92 -0.38 -3.61
C PHE A 182 -15.41 -0.05 -3.49
N TYR A 183 -15.77 0.79 -2.53
CA TYR A 183 -17.13 1.35 -2.44
C TYR A 183 -17.43 2.15 -3.72
N ALA A 184 -18.58 1.88 -4.32
CA ALA A 184 -18.99 2.48 -5.58
C ALA A 184 -20.50 2.73 -5.62
N GLY A 185 -20.88 3.84 -6.26
CA GLY A 185 -22.28 4.23 -6.39
C GLY A 185 -22.88 4.73 -5.08
N GLU A 186 -24.22 4.76 -4.99
CA GLU A 186 -24.88 5.17 -3.75
C GLU A 186 -24.64 4.17 -2.62
N GLY A 187 -24.23 4.68 -1.46
CA GLY A 187 -23.95 3.85 -0.29
C GLY A 187 -24.00 4.61 1.03
N GLU A 188 -23.91 3.86 2.12
CA GLU A 188 -23.78 4.35 3.49
C GLU A 188 -22.52 3.75 4.12
N LEU A 189 -21.56 4.60 4.47
CA LEU A 189 -20.34 4.25 5.20
C LEU A 189 -20.49 4.67 6.67
N THR A 190 -20.33 3.74 7.59
CA THR A 190 -20.11 4.02 9.02
C THR A 190 -18.63 3.86 9.34
N GLN A 191 -18.03 4.87 9.91
CA GLN A 191 -16.64 4.90 10.35
C GLN A 191 -16.51 4.41 11.81
N PRO A 192 -15.30 4.03 12.26
CA PRO A 192 -15.07 3.53 13.63
C PRO A 192 -15.49 4.48 14.75
N ASP A 193 -15.44 5.79 14.50
CA ASP A 193 -15.86 6.84 15.45
C ASP A 193 -17.40 6.97 15.57
N GLY A 194 -18.16 6.24 14.73
CA GLY A 194 -19.60 6.28 14.64
C GLY A 194 -20.14 7.36 13.70
N THR A 195 -19.28 8.06 12.96
CA THR A 195 -19.67 8.96 11.88
C THR A 195 -20.26 8.15 10.73
N ILE A 196 -21.36 8.63 10.15
CA ILE A 196 -22.05 7.99 9.02
C ILE A 196 -22.04 8.95 7.83
N ILE A 197 -21.66 8.43 6.66
CA ILE A 197 -21.63 9.17 5.40
C ILE A 197 -22.58 8.48 4.43
N ARG A 198 -23.61 9.19 3.97
CA ARG A 198 -24.50 8.77 2.89
C ARG A 198 -24.21 9.60 1.65
N ALA A 199 -23.65 8.99 0.62
CA ALA A 199 -23.24 9.71 -0.58
C ALA A 199 -23.13 8.75 -1.77
N ASN A 200 -22.81 9.30 -2.94
CA ASN A 200 -22.25 8.51 -4.02
C ASN A 200 -20.75 8.30 -3.76
N PHE A 201 -20.27 7.07 -3.90
CA PHE A 201 -18.88 6.68 -3.74
C PHE A 201 -18.22 6.44 -5.09
N GLU A 202 -16.98 6.90 -5.23
CA GLU A 202 -16.12 6.69 -6.41
C GLU A 202 -14.72 6.33 -5.90
N TYR A 203 -14.21 5.16 -6.30
CA TYR A 203 -12.94 4.60 -5.80
C TYR A 203 -12.82 4.55 -4.27
N GLY A 204 -13.92 4.23 -3.57
CA GLY A 204 -13.93 4.16 -2.11
C GLY A 204 -14.25 5.48 -1.40
N GLU A 205 -14.22 6.61 -2.12
CA GLU A 205 -14.37 7.94 -1.53
C GLU A 205 -15.74 8.56 -1.80
N ALA A 206 -16.31 9.23 -0.79
CA ALA A 206 -17.56 9.96 -0.94
C ALA A 206 -17.37 11.18 -1.86
N ASN A 207 -18.28 11.34 -2.83
CA ASN A 207 -18.24 12.38 -3.84
C ASN A 207 -19.64 12.89 -4.18
N GLY A 208 -19.75 14.20 -4.42
CA GLY A 208 -21.01 14.83 -4.82
C GLY A 208 -21.90 15.21 -3.64
N GLU A 209 -23.19 15.37 -3.87
CA GLU A 209 -24.14 15.70 -2.79
C GLU A 209 -24.33 14.50 -1.87
N GLY A 210 -24.39 14.76 -0.56
CA GLY A 210 -24.52 13.71 0.43
C GLY A 210 -24.87 14.24 1.82
N VAL A 211 -24.94 13.33 2.77
CA VAL A 211 -25.30 13.59 4.16
C VAL A 211 -24.22 13.05 5.09
N LEU A 212 -23.74 13.90 5.98
CA LEU A 212 -22.87 13.55 7.09
C LEU A 212 -23.70 13.45 8.37
N ILE A 213 -23.60 12.34 9.08
CA ILE A 213 -24.23 12.18 10.40
C ILE A 213 -23.11 11.95 11.42
N HIS A 214 -22.99 12.83 12.40
CA HIS A 214 -21.98 12.74 13.44
C HIS A 214 -22.58 13.14 14.79
N LYS A 215 -21.85 12.98 15.89
CA LYS A 215 -22.30 13.44 17.21
C LYS A 215 -21.81 14.87 17.47
N ASP A 216 -22.66 15.71 18.06
CA ASP A 216 -22.25 17.01 18.59
C ASP A 216 -21.48 16.88 19.92
N GLU A 217 -21.00 18.00 20.47
CA GLU A 217 -20.31 18.07 21.76
C GLU A 217 -21.12 17.48 22.94
N ARG A 218 -22.44 17.31 22.77
CA ARG A 218 -23.36 16.75 23.78
C ARG A 218 -23.72 15.29 23.49
N GLY A 219 -23.09 14.67 22.50
CA GLY A 219 -23.31 13.28 22.09
C GLY A 219 -24.60 13.06 21.29
N LYS A 220 -25.30 14.12 20.86
CA LYS A 220 -26.52 14.01 20.06
C LYS A 220 -26.16 13.89 18.58
N ALA A 221 -26.82 12.98 17.86
CA ALA A 221 -26.66 12.87 16.42
C ALA A 221 -27.13 14.17 15.71
N VAL A 222 -26.25 14.70 14.87
CA VAL A 222 -26.47 15.84 13.97
C VAL A 222 -26.35 15.30 12.56
N GLU A 223 -27.33 15.63 11.73
CA GLU A 223 -27.36 15.29 10.31
C GLU A 223 -27.17 16.56 9.50
N GLU A 224 -26.17 16.58 8.62
CA GLU A 224 -25.84 17.72 7.80
C GLU A 224 -25.79 17.33 6.32
N THR A 225 -26.61 17.99 5.50
CA THR A 225 -26.54 17.87 4.05
C THR A 225 -25.44 18.78 3.52
N GLY A 226 -24.58 18.23 2.66
CA GLY A 226 -23.49 19.00 2.06
C GLY A 226 -23.01 18.41 0.74
N PHE A 227 -21.74 18.64 0.46
CA PHE A 227 -21.07 18.24 -0.76
C PHE A 227 -19.71 17.64 -0.42
N PHE A 228 -19.45 16.44 -0.91
CA PHE A 228 -18.21 15.72 -0.70
C PHE A 228 -17.30 15.80 -1.94
N VAL A 229 -16.00 15.89 -1.71
CA VAL A 229 -14.97 15.79 -2.75
C VAL A 229 -13.83 14.96 -2.19
N ALA A 230 -13.62 13.76 -2.76
CA ALA A 230 -12.62 12.80 -2.29
C ALA A 230 -12.69 12.59 -0.77
N GLY A 231 -13.87 12.25 -0.26
CA GLY A 231 -14.11 11.99 1.18
C GLY A 231 -14.28 13.24 2.04
N GLN A 232 -13.80 14.41 1.60
CA GLN A 232 -13.88 15.64 2.38
C GLN A 232 -15.25 16.33 2.27
N TYR A 233 -15.86 16.61 3.42
CA TYR A 233 -17.16 17.28 3.52
C TYR A 233 -17.08 18.82 3.40
N TYR A 234 -18.04 19.40 2.67
CA TYR A 234 -18.26 20.84 2.56
C TYR A 234 -19.75 21.14 2.78
N PRO A 235 -20.13 22.26 3.44
CA PRO A 235 -21.54 22.57 3.71
C PRO A 235 -22.42 22.75 2.46
N SER A 236 -21.81 22.98 1.29
CA SER A 236 -22.49 22.98 -0.01
C SER A 236 -21.48 22.97 -1.16
N LYS A 237 -21.95 22.64 -2.37
CA LYS A 237 -21.17 22.79 -3.60
C LYS A 237 -20.68 24.23 -3.82
N GLN A 238 -21.46 25.23 -3.39
CA GLN A 238 -21.05 26.64 -3.47
C GLN A 238 -19.97 26.98 -2.44
N ALA A 239 -20.04 26.41 -1.23
CA ALA A 239 -18.99 26.56 -0.23
C ALA A 239 -17.66 25.95 -0.72
N TRP A 240 -17.71 24.74 -1.32
CA TRP A 240 -16.55 24.13 -1.96
C TRP A 240 -15.97 25.02 -3.07
N ARG A 241 -16.78 25.47 -4.04
CA ARG A 241 -16.33 26.38 -5.11
C ARG A 241 -15.81 27.71 -4.57
N GLY A 242 -16.42 28.24 -3.51
CA GLY A 242 -15.99 29.45 -2.83
C GLY A 242 -14.61 29.29 -2.21
N ASN A 243 -14.39 28.18 -1.49
CA ASN A 243 -13.10 27.80 -0.93
C ASN A 243 -12.05 27.61 -2.05
N GLU A 244 -12.38 26.89 -3.12
CA GLU A 244 -11.48 26.71 -4.26
C GLU A 244 -11.07 28.06 -4.89
N LYS A 245 -12.02 28.98 -5.07
CA LYS A 245 -11.74 30.33 -5.58
C LYS A 245 -10.85 31.13 -4.63
N GLN A 246 -11.09 31.05 -3.32
CA GLN A 246 -10.27 31.72 -2.31
C GLN A 246 -8.84 31.15 -2.28
N GLN A 247 -8.69 29.83 -2.31
CA GLN A 247 -7.37 29.18 -2.38
C GLN A 247 -6.59 29.61 -3.63
N ARG A 248 -7.24 29.62 -4.81
CA ARG A 248 -6.60 30.11 -6.05
C ARG A 248 -6.21 31.58 -5.97
N ALA A 249 -7.05 32.43 -5.40
CA ALA A 249 -6.74 33.84 -5.21
C ALA A 249 -5.57 34.04 -4.21
N ALA A 250 -5.48 33.21 -3.17
CA ALA A 250 -4.37 33.24 -2.21
C ALA A 250 -3.05 32.84 -2.88
N VAL A 251 -3.06 31.81 -3.73
CA VAL A 251 -1.91 31.42 -4.56
C VAL A 251 -1.50 32.56 -5.49
N GLU A 252 -2.46 33.17 -6.21
CA GLU A 252 -2.18 34.31 -7.09
C GLU A 252 -1.51 35.46 -6.32
N ALA A 253 -2.06 35.85 -5.17
CA ALA A 253 -1.48 36.89 -4.32
C ALA A 253 -0.07 36.52 -3.83
N ARG A 254 0.15 35.26 -3.43
CA ARG A 254 1.45 34.75 -2.99
C ARG A 254 2.50 34.91 -4.09
N LEU A 255 2.18 34.50 -5.33
CA LEU A 255 3.10 34.56 -6.48
C LEU A 255 3.67 35.96 -6.73
N TYR A 256 2.87 37.03 -6.57
CA TYR A 256 3.35 38.41 -6.74
C TYR A 256 4.35 38.85 -5.66
N SER A 257 4.30 38.25 -4.46
CA SER A 257 5.21 38.56 -3.35
C SER A 257 6.42 37.62 -3.25
N GLU A 258 6.39 36.49 -3.96
CA GLU A 258 7.27 35.36 -3.73
C GLU A 258 8.75 35.67 -4.05
N ALA A 259 9.01 36.34 -5.17
CA ALA A 259 10.37 36.72 -5.54
C ALA A 259 11.02 37.67 -4.50
N GLU A 260 10.25 38.61 -3.96
CA GLU A 260 10.73 39.53 -2.93
C GLU A 260 10.95 38.83 -1.60
N ARG A 261 10.08 37.88 -1.25
CA ARG A 261 10.18 37.08 -0.04
C ARG A 261 11.44 36.23 -0.03
N LEU A 262 11.70 35.50 -1.12
CA LEU A 262 12.94 34.75 -1.27
C LEU A 262 14.14 35.69 -1.20
N ARG A 263 14.15 36.79 -1.97
CA ARG A 263 15.25 37.77 -1.95
C ARG A 263 15.52 38.30 -0.55
N SER A 264 14.49 38.63 0.21
CA SER A 264 14.59 39.13 1.58
C SER A 264 15.19 38.08 2.51
N ALA A 265 14.78 36.81 2.39
CA ALA A 265 15.34 35.71 3.16
C ALA A 265 16.83 35.51 2.84
N LEU A 266 17.22 35.50 1.55
CA LEU A 266 18.61 35.33 1.13
C LEU A 266 19.51 36.51 1.58
N ALA A 267 18.99 37.73 1.52
CA ALA A 267 19.74 38.94 1.89
C ALA A 267 19.97 39.09 3.41
N ALA A 268 19.21 38.36 4.22
CA ALA A 268 19.32 38.38 5.68
C ALA A 268 20.46 37.49 6.22
N LEU A 269 21.13 36.71 5.36
CA LEU A 269 22.20 35.81 5.76
C LEU A 269 23.45 36.58 6.21
N ALA A 270 23.94 36.26 7.39
CA ALA A 270 25.22 36.75 7.90
C ALA A 270 26.39 35.99 7.24
N PRO A 271 27.52 36.67 6.98
CA PRO A 271 28.75 36.01 6.53
C PRO A 271 29.36 35.15 7.63
N GLN A 272 30.26 34.25 7.21
CA GLN A 272 31.04 33.41 8.10
C GLN A 272 31.87 34.25 9.08
N ARG A 273 32.21 33.64 10.20
CA ARG A 273 33.08 34.22 11.23
C ARG A 273 34.44 33.51 11.23
N PRO A 274 35.53 34.18 10.79
CA PRO A 274 36.81 33.51 10.65
C PRO A 274 37.31 32.91 11.97
N GLY A 275 37.67 31.63 11.96
CA GLY A 275 38.12 30.89 13.13
C GLY A 275 36.98 30.31 13.97
N VAL A 276 35.73 30.39 13.48
CA VAL A 276 34.54 29.83 14.12
C VAL A 276 33.83 28.96 13.10
N ARG A 277 33.73 27.66 13.37
CA ARG A 277 32.94 26.71 12.57
C ARG A 277 31.47 27.11 12.63
N ASP A 278 31.00 27.85 11.63
CA ASP A 278 29.60 28.22 11.50
C ASP A 278 28.81 27.06 10.90
N VAL A 279 27.54 26.95 11.31
CA VAL A 279 26.58 26.03 10.69
C VAL A 279 25.60 26.87 9.87
N TYR A 280 25.50 26.54 8.59
CA TYR A 280 24.55 27.13 7.66
C TYR A 280 23.44 26.14 7.37
N LEU A 281 22.20 26.52 7.67
CA LEU A 281 21.04 25.62 7.62
C LEU A 281 20.12 25.93 6.43
N LEU A 282 19.75 24.89 5.68
CA LEU A 282 18.59 24.91 4.80
C LEU A 282 17.55 23.91 5.31
N VAL A 283 16.32 24.36 5.60
CA VAL A 283 15.18 23.49 5.91
C VAL A 283 14.10 23.65 4.85
N VAL A 284 13.61 22.55 4.30
CA VAL A 284 12.63 22.54 3.20
C VAL A 284 11.46 21.63 3.55
N GLY A 285 10.26 22.21 3.70
CA GLY A 285 8.99 21.48 3.77
C GLY A 285 8.35 21.44 2.37
N GLY A 286 8.33 20.26 1.75
CA GLY A 286 8.04 20.10 0.32
C GLY A 286 6.55 20.03 -0.05
N ASP A 287 5.75 19.28 0.70
CA ASP A 287 4.33 19.09 0.38
C ASP A 287 3.42 19.95 1.28
N GLY A 288 2.75 20.92 0.67
CA GLY A 288 1.80 21.82 1.34
C GLY A 288 0.38 21.28 1.47
N THR A 289 0.11 20.06 0.96
CA THR A 289 -1.18 19.37 1.14
C THR A 289 -1.27 18.66 2.49
N SER A 290 -0.14 18.28 3.09
CA SER A 290 -0.05 17.74 4.44
C SER A 290 0.54 18.78 5.41
N PRO A 291 -0.18 19.20 6.46
CA PRO A 291 0.25 20.30 7.33
C PRO A 291 1.51 19.99 8.15
N VAL A 292 1.80 18.71 8.40
CA VAL A 292 2.96 18.24 9.20
C VAL A 292 4.29 18.80 8.70
N PHE A 293 4.53 18.85 7.38
CA PHE A 293 5.81 19.26 6.82
C PHE A 293 6.10 20.74 7.05
N ALA A 294 5.07 21.59 6.99
CA ALA A 294 5.22 23.01 7.28
C ALA A 294 5.48 23.27 8.78
N LYS A 295 4.80 22.52 9.67
CA LYS A 295 5.08 22.57 11.13
C LYS A 295 6.51 22.14 11.43
N GLU A 296 6.98 21.10 10.75
CA GLU A 296 8.30 20.53 10.95
C GLU A 296 9.43 21.51 10.58
N VAL A 297 9.26 22.34 9.55
CA VAL A 297 10.23 23.38 9.18
C VAL A 297 10.57 24.31 10.34
N ASP A 298 9.55 24.80 11.06
CA ASP A 298 9.73 25.68 12.21
C ASP A 298 10.30 24.94 13.42
N TRP A 299 9.83 23.71 13.65
CA TRP A 299 10.28 22.88 14.76
C TRP A 299 11.77 22.49 14.64
N VAL A 300 12.20 22.02 13.46
CA VAL A 300 13.60 21.66 13.18
C VAL A 300 14.51 22.88 13.34
N SER A 301 14.09 24.03 12.80
CA SER A 301 14.82 25.29 12.96
C SER A 301 15.00 25.68 14.43
N ALA A 302 13.93 25.63 15.23
CA ALA A 302 14.01 25.92 16.66
C ALA A 302 14.92 24.93 17.41
N ARG A 303 14.84 23.64 17.05
CA ARG A 303 15.58 22.59 17.73
C ARG A 303 17.07 22.64 17.42
N LEU A 304 17.45 22.85 16.16
CA LEU A 304 18.84 23.08 15.78
C LEU A 304 19.37 24.43 16.30
N GLY A 305 18.52 25.46 16.38
CA GLY A 305 18.86 26.76 16.97
C GLY A 305 19.17 26.71 18.47
N SER A 306 18.75 25.64 19.16
CA SER A 306 19.10 25.41 20.57
C SER A 306 20.52 24.90 20.78
N VAL A 307 21.17 24.41 19.71
CA VAL A 307 22.52 23.81 19.75
C VAL A 307 23.53 24.52 18.84
N PHE A 308 23.06 25.16 17.76
CA PHE A 308 23.87 25.89 16.80
C PHE A 308 23.45 27.35 16.70
N ASP A 309 24.41 28.23 16.44
CA ASP A 309 24.18 29.66 16.20
C ASP A 309 23.75 29.93 14.75
N ILE A 310 22.51 29.54 14.44
CA ILE A 310 21.93 29.56 13.08
C ILE A 310 20.92 30.68 12.85
N GLU A 311 20.62 31.53 13.83
CA GLU A 311 19.53 32.52 13.75
C GLU A 311 19.63 33.40 12.49
N GLN A 312 20.85 33.83 12.15
CA GLN A 312 21.15 34.63 10.95
C GLN A 312 21.86 33.82 9.84
N ARG A 313 21.93 32.50 9.94
CA ARG A 313 22.63 31.60 9.00
C ARG A 313 21.74 30.47 8.52
N GLN A 314 20.44 30.73 8.40
CA GLN A 314 19.49 29.74 7.94
C GLN A 314 18.53 30.28 6.89
N ILE A 315 18.11 29.40 5.99
CA ILE A 315 16.97 29.60 5.11
C ILE A 315 15.94 28.51 5.37
N ARG A 316 14.69 28.94 5.54
CA ARG A 316 13.53 28.05 5.66
C ARG A 316 12.65 28.24 4.44
N LEU A 317 12.29 27.14 3.79
CA LEU A 317 11.37 27.10 2.67
C LEU A 317 10.20 26.18 3.03
N SER A 318 8.97 26.57 2.69
CA SER A 318 7.80 25.77 2.97
C SER A 318 6.72 25.95 1.92
N ASN A 319 6.19 24.84 1.45
CA ASN A 319 4.86 24.80 0.86
C ASN A 319 3.83 24.54 1.96
N GLY A 320 2.62 25.08 1.82
CA GLY A 320 1.66 25.10 2.93
C GLY A 320 2.11 26.01 4.09
N GLY A 321 1.42 25.96 5.23
CA GLY A 321 1.80 26.69 6.46
C GLY A 321 1.61 28.22 6.44
N GLY A 322 0.93 28.76 5.42
CA GLY A 322 0.66 30.19 5.26
C GLY A 322 1.64 30.91 4.33
N ASP A 323 1.66 32.24 4.37
CA ASP A 323 2.39 33.10 3.43
C ASP A 323 3.67 33.70 4.03
N LYS A 324 4.20 33.17 5.14
CA LYS A 324 5.37 33.78 5.81
C LYS A 324 6.68 33.40 5.14
N LEU A 325 6.88 32.11 4.86
CA LEU A 325 8.11 31.56 4.30
C LEU A 325 8.07 31.56 2.76
N PRO A 326 9.23 31.69 2.08
CA PRO A 326 9.30 31.44 0.66
C PRO A 326 8.87 30.00 0.32
N LEU A 327 8.24 29.83 -0.84
CA LEU A 327 7.82 28.54 -1.38
C LEU A 327 9.02 27.60 -1.51
N ALA A 328 8.80 26.33 -1.20
CA ALA A 328 9.71 25.26 -1.55
C ALA A 328 9.52 24.89 -3.02
N THR A 329 10.43 25.36 -3.87
CA THR A 329 10.49 25.06 -5.30
C THR A 329 11.91 24.63 -5.64
N ARG A 330 12.13 23.88 -6.73
CA ARG A 330 13.48 23.61 -7.24
C ARG A 330 14.33 24.88 -7.36
N THR A 331 13.71 25.98 -7.82
CA THR A 331 14.38 27.27 -7.98
C THR A 331 14.81 27.88 -6.65
N SER A 332 13.91 27.95 -5.67
CA SER A 332 14.22 28.53 -4.36
C SER A 332 15.23 27.68 -3.61
N VAL A 333 15.09 26.35 -3.60
CA VAL A 333 16.07 25.43 -3.00
C VAL A 333 17.46 25.64 -3.59
N ARG A 334 17.58 25.64 -4.92
CA ARG A 334 18.87 25.86 -5.60
C ARG A 334 19.46 27.24 -5.33
N GLN A 335 18.63 28.29 -5.27
CA GLN A 335 19.10 29.65 -4.94
C GLN A 335 19.55 29.75 -3.48
N SER A 336 18.83 29.12 -2.56
CA SER A 336 19.19 29.07 -1.14
C SER A 336 20.50 28.35 -0.91
N LEU A 337 20.72 27.18 -1.53
CA LEU A 337 22.00 26.46 -1.45
C LEU A 337 23.17 27.33 -1.92
N LYS A 338 23.02 28.03 -3.06
CA LYS A 338 24.06 28.93 -3.58
C LYS A 338 24.30 30.14 -2.68
N ALA A 339 23.25 30.70 -2.10
CA ALA A 339 23.36 31.86 -1.22
C ALA A 339 24.04 31.50 0.11
N LEU A 340 23.71 30.34 0.68
CA LEU A 340 24.38 29.82 1.87
C LEU A 340 25.86 29.55 1.57
N ASP A 341 26.15 28.79 0.50
CA ASP A 341 27.53 28.52 0.06
C ASP A 341 28.34 29.80 -0.15
N ALA A 342 27.73 30.87 -0.68
CA ALA A 342 28.39 32.15 -0.88
C ALA A 342 28.85 32.83 0.41
N GLN A 343 28.17 32.60 1.54
CA GLN A 343 28.51 33.20 2.84
C GLN A 343 29.53 32.38 3.64
N MET A 344 29.72 31.11 3.28
CA MET A 344 30.58 30.16 3.99
C MET A 344 32.06 30.29 3.65
N ASP A 345 32.90 29.93 4.61
CA ASP A 345 34.23 29.42 4.35
C ASP A 345 34.16 27.92 3.98
N PRO A 346 34.58 27.53 2.76
CA PRO A 346 34.46 26.15 2.29
C PRO A 346 35.15 25.07 3.14
N GLU A 347 36.21 25.43 3.86
CA GLU A 347 37.04 24.48 4.64
C GLU A 347 36.70 24.50 6.13
N GLU A 348 36.10 25.59 6.62
CA GLU A 348 35.82 25.78 8.04
C GLU A 348 34.36 25.50 8.42
N ASP A 349 33.39 25.75 7.53
CA ASP A 349 31.97 25.77 7.87
C ASP A 349 31.19 24.50 7.47
N LEU A 350 30.07 24.26 8.17
CA LEU A 350 29.12 23.18 7.87
C LEU A 350 27.92 23.69 7.06
N LEU A 351 27.61 23.03 5.94
CA LEU A 351 26.29 23.12 5.33
C LEU A 351 25.39 22.00 5.84
N LEU A 352 24.34 22.33 6.60
CA LEU A 352 23.31 21.38 7.04
C LEU A 352 22.05 21.58 6.18
N VAL A 353 21.57 20.51 5.56
CA VAL A 353 20.35 20.51 4.75
C VAL A 353 19.37 19.50 5.32
N HIS A 354 18.15 19.95 5.62
CA HIS A 354 17.04 19.11 6.05
C HIS A 354 15.89 19.23 5.05
N LEU A 355 15.57 18.12 4.40
CA LEU A 355 14.46 18.00 3.45
C LEU A 355 13.38 17.13 4.08
N VAL A 356 12.15 17.63 4.17
CA VAL A 356 11.00 16.87 4.68
C VAL A 356 9.83 17.00 3.70
N SER A 357 9.33 15.87 3.21
CA SER A 357 8.16 15.80 2.33
C SER A 357 7.69 14.35 2.15
N HIS A 358 6.67 14.16 1.31
CA HIS A 358 6.43 12.86 0.68
C HIS A 358 7.54 12.52 -0.32
N GLY A 359 7.72 11.23 -0.58
CA GLY A 359 8.63 10.71 -1.61
C GLY A 359 7.90 9.71 -2.50
N ASP A 360 8.25 9.68 -3.79
CA ASP A 360 7.76 8.67 -4.71
C ASP A 360 8.70 7.46 -4.77
N GLU A 361 8.29 6.40 -5.49
CA GLU A 361 9.08 5.16 -5.64
C GLU A 361 10.43 5.35 -6.36
N ASN A 362 10.65 6.47 -7.05
CA ASN A 362 11.93 6.84 -7.65
C ASN A 362 12.84 7.60 -6.67
N GLY A 363 12.34 7.87 -5.46
CA GLY A 363 13.00 8.68 -4.45
C GLY A 363 12.86 10.18 -4.71
N ASP A 364 12.02 10.62 -5.63
CA ASP A 364 11.84 12.04 -5.89
C ASP A 364 11.09 12.68 -4.71
N LEU A 365 11.60 13.82 -4.24
CA LEU A 365 11.01 14.57 -3.14
C LEU A 365 9.86 15.42 -3.69
N VAL A 366 8.65 15.10 -3.25
CA VAL A 366 7.42 15.74 -3.73
C VAL A 366 7.42 17.22 -3.33
N LEU A 367 7.25 18.10 -4.30
CA LEU A 367 6.97 19.52 -4.07
C LEU A 367 5.54 19.83 -4.52
N LYS A 368 4.67 20.18 -3.58
CA LYS A 368 3.28 20.54 -3.88
C LYS A 368 2.85 21.76 -3.11
N GLU A 369 2.25 22.72 -3.80
CA GLU A 369 1.49 23.81 -3.17
C GLU A 369 0.04 23.72 -3.62
N ASN A 370 -0.90 24.05 -2.74
CA ASN A 370 -2.32 23.92 -3.00
C ASN A 370 -2.69 24.67 -4.28
N LYS A 371 -3.22 23.95 -5.27
CA LYS A 371 -3.65 24.51 -6.57
C LYS A 371 -2.52 25.17 -7.39
N LEU A 372 -1.25 24.91 -7.08
CA LEU A 372 -0.09 25.33 -7.85
C LEU A 372 0.78 24.10 -8.19
N PRO A 373 0.82 23.65 -9.46
CA PRO A 373 1.70 22.56 -9.84
C PRO A 373 3.16 23.02 -9.71
N LEU A 374 3.98 22.21 -9.04
CA LEU A 374 5.42 22.40 -8.90
C LEU A 374 6.14 21.15 -9.44
N ASN A 375 7.43 21.29 -9.73
CA ASN A 375 8.26 20.16 -10.11
C ASN A 375 8.95 19.60 -8.86
N ASP A 376 8.92 18.29 -8.72
CA ASP A 376 9.60 17.56 -7.65
C ASP A 376 11.13 17.67 -7.76
N ILE A 377 11.84 17.40 -6.66
CA ILE A 377 13.32 17.38 -6.64
C ILE A 377 13.77 15.93 -6.76
N SER A 378 14.47 15.61 -7.84
CA SER A 378 14.99 14.25 -8.00
C SER A 378 16.27 14.01 -7.20
N VAL A 379 16.60 12.73 -7.00
CA VAL A 379 17.90 12.33 -6.43
C VAL A 379 19.07 12.91 -7.24
N GLU A 380 18.93 12.95 -8.58
CA GLU A 380 19.93 13.52 -9.48
C GLU A 380 20.09 15.04 -9.30
N ASP A 381 18.98 15.77 -9.13
CA ASP A 381 19.02 17.20 -8.82
C ASP A 381 19.81 17.46 -7.53
N GLY A 382 19.46 16.73 -6.46
CA GLY A 382 20.13 16.84 -5.17
C GLY A 382 21.63 16.61 -5.29
N LYS A 383 22.01 15.56 -6.01
CA LYS A 383 23.42 15.25 -6.30
C LYS A 383 24.11 16.37 -7.06
N GLN A 384 23.53 16.80 -8.18
CA GLN A 384 24.10 17.84 -9.01
C GLN A 384 24.29 19.15 -8.22
N TRP A 385 23.32 19.53 -7.40
CA TRP A 385 23.36 20.79 -6.67
C TRP A 385 24.37 20.75 -5.54
N LEU A 386 24.41 19.68 -4.75
CA LEU A 386 25.31 19.55 -3.60
C LEU A 386 26.77 19.30 -4.01
N ASP A 387 27.02 18.50 -5.05
CA ASP A 387 28.36 18.25 -5.57
C ASP A 387 28.94 19.49 -6.29
N GLY A 388 28.08 20.44 -6.69
CA GLY A 388 28.48 21.70 -7.33
C GLY A 388 28.79 22.85 -6.37
N LEU A 389 28.68 22.66 -5.06
CA LEU A 389 28.98 23.69 -4.05
C LEU A 389 30.48 23.74 -3.73
N ARG A 390 30.93 24.86 -3.14
CA ARG A 390 32.30 25.02 -2.66
C ARG A 390 32.46 24.38 -1.30
N ALA A 391 31.44 24.48 -0.44
CA ALA A 391 31.41 23.91 0.90
C ALA A 391 31.82 22.44 0.88
N GLN A 392 32.94 22.13 1.54
CA GLN A 392 33.48 20.78 1.60
C GLN A 392 32.68 19.91 2.55
N HIS A 393 32.25 20.46 3.69
CA HIS A 393 31.57 19.71 4.75
C HIS A 393 30.06 19.88 4.67
N GLN A 394 29.36 18.77 4.44
CA GLN A 394 27.93 18.76 4.19
C GLN A 394 27.23 17.69 5.04
N TRP A 395 26.09 18.05 5.63
CA TRP A 395 25.24 17.13 6.37
C TRP A 395 23.81 17.21 5.83
N LEU A 396 23.40 16.18 5.10
CA LEU A 396 22.07 16.07 4.52
C LEU A 396 21.19 15.12 5.33
N ILE A 397 19.95 15.53 5.56
CA ILE A 397 18.90 14.74 6.18
C ILE A 397 17.69 14.78 5.24
N VAL A 398 17.24 13.60 4.79
CA VAL A 398 16.09 13.44 3.90
C VAL A 398 15.02 12.62 4.62
N SER A 399 13.96 13.28 5.07
CA SER A 399 12.80 12.67 5.71
C SER A 399 11.67 12.55 4.70
N ALA A 400 11.63 11.41 4.00
CA ALA A 400 10.63 11.06 2.99
C ALA A 400 10.57 9.54 2.73
N CYS A 401 9.47 9.06 2.16
CA CYS A 401 9.36 7.69 1.65
C CYS A 401 10.45 7.41 0.59
N TYR A 402 10.95 6.18 0.51
CA TYR A 402 11.96 5.74 -0.46
C TYR A 402 13.28 6.54 -0.41
N SER A 403 13.51 7.32 0.66
CA SER A 403 14.63 8.26 0.76
C SER A 403 16.00 7.59 0.76
N GLY A 404 16.09 6.27 1.00
CA GLY A 404 17.34 5.50 0.93
C GLY A 404 18.10 5.64 -0.40
N LEU A 405 17.42 5.96 -1.49
CA LEU A 405 18.03 6.25 -2.79
C LEU A 405 18.96 7.49 -2.74
N TRP A 406 18.65 8.47 -1.88
CA TRP A 406 19.50 9.65 -1.67
C TRP A 406 20.82 9.30 -0.99
N LYS A 407 20.80 8.38 -0.01
CA LYS A 407 22.01 7.91 0.69
C LYS A 407 23.01 7.32 -0.31
N GLU A 408 22.54 6.49 -1.24
CA GLU A 408 23.41 5.82 -2.22
C GLU A 408 24.03 6.81 -3.20
N ALA A 409 23.23 7.74 -3.72
CA ALA A 409 23.71 8.72 -4.69
C ALA A 409 24.66 9.77 -4.10
N LEU A 410 24.52 10.07 -2.81
CA LEU A 410 25.18 11.21 -2.15
C LEU A 410 26.31 10.82 -1.18
N ALA A 411 26.54 9.54 -0.92
CA ALA A 411 27.66 9.11 -0.09
C ALA A 411 29.00 9.68 -0.60
N SER A 412 29.76 10.31 0.29
CA SER A 412 31.04 10.98 -0.02
C SER A 412 31.91 11.06 1.23
N PRO A 413 33.27 11.08 1.12
CA PRO A 413 34.16 11.20 2.29
C PRO A 413 33.90 12.43 3.16
N ASN A 414 33.41 13.53 2.58
CA ASN A 414 33.15 14.80 3.28
C ASN A 414 31.66 15.04 3.57
N ARG A 415 30.80 14.01 3.46
CA ARG A 415 29.36 14.17 3.64
C ARG A 415 28.80 13.18 4.67
N VAL A 416 27.86 13.67 5.47
CA VAL A 416 26.91 12.84 6.21
C VAL A 416 25.57 12.88 5.51
N VAL A 417 24.94 11.72 5.30
CA VAL A 417 23.60 11.59 4.72
C VAL A 417 22.77 10.70 5.61
N PHE A 418 21.63 11.19 6.09
CA PHE A 418 20.64 10.42 6.83
C PHE A 418 19.33 10.37 6.04
N THR A 419 18.69 9.20 6.00
CA THR A 419 17.42 8.98 5.31
C THR A 419 16.42 8.31 6.26
N SER A 420 15.15 8.72 6.20
CA SER A 420 14.10 8.19 7.08
C SER A 420 13.60 6.81 6.67
N ALA A 421 13.93 6.34 5.45
CA ALA A 421 13.52 5.02 4.97
C ALA A 421 14.59 4.35 4.09
N ALA A 422 14.46 3.05 3.91
CA ALA A 422 15.17 2.28 2.89
C ALA A 422 14.62 2.57 1.46
N PRO A 423 15.37 2.21 0.39
CA PRO A 423 14.99 2.50 -0.99
C PRO A 423 13.65 1.89 -1.45
N ASP A 424 13.17 0.86 -0.76
CA ASP A 424 11.98 0.09 -1.08
C ASP A 424 10.88 0.21 0.01
N ARG A 425 11.02 1.19 0.91
CA ARG A 425 10.15 1.35 2.09
C ARG A 425 9.53 2.74 2.18
N THR A 426 8.33 2.79 2.78
CA THR A 426 7.68 4.04 3.19
C THR A 426 8.18 4.49 4.56
N SER A 427 8.13 5.80 4.84
CA SER A 427 8.36 6.36 6.17
C SER A 427 7.05 6.80 6.83
N PHE A 428 7.00 6.79 8.17
CA PHE A 428 5.77 7.03 8.94
C PHE A 428 5.77 8.34 9.75
N GLY A 429 4.60 8.67 10.32
CA GLY A 429 4.39 9.85 11.17
C GLY A 429 4.05 11.14 10.42
N CYS A 430 3.59 11.03 9.17
CA CYS A 430 3.22 12.18 8.33
C CYS A 430 1.69 12.42 8.25
N GLY A 431 0.92 11.92 9.21
CA GLY A 431 -0.53 12.14 9.25
C GLY A 431 -0.92 13.58 9.58
N ASP A 432 -2.14 14.00 9.25
CA ASP A 432 -2.58 15.40 9.36
C ASP A 432 -2.53 15.96 10.81
N ASP A 433 -2.76 15.10 11.80
CA ASP A 433 -2.69 15.46 13.23
C ASP A 433 -1.25 15.37 13.80
N SER A 434 -0.27 14.97 12.99
CA SER A 434 1.12 14.85 13.44
C SER A 434 1.76 16.24 13.55
N GLU A 435 2.54 16.43 14.61
CA GLU A 435 3.33 17.65 14.80
C GLU A 435 4.67 17.61 14.05
N HIS A 436 5.19 16.41 13.81
CA HIS A 436 6.44 16.13 13.09
C HIS A 436 6.49 14.65 12.69
N THR A 437 7.23 14.34 11.62
CA THR A 437 7.54 12.96 11.23
C THR A 437 8.24 12.19 12.35
N TRP A 438 8.03 10.87 12.42
CA TRP A 438 8.65 10.04 13.46
C TRP A 438 10.17 10.08 13.38
N PHE A 439 10.73 10.07 12.17
CA PHE A 439 12.18 10.14 11.99
C PHE A 439 12.76 11.44 12.57
N SER A 440 12.17 12.59 12.28
CA SER A 440 12.63 13.87 12.83
C SER A 440 12.41 13.97 14.33
N ALA A 441 11.31 13.42 14.85
CA ALA A 441 11.06 13.29 16.29
C ALA A 441 12.20 12.55 16.99
N ALA A 442 12.60 11.40 16.43
CA ALA A 442 13.65 10.55 16.94
C ALA A 442 15.03 11.23 16.84
N LEU A 443 15.31 11.85 15.68
CA LEU A 443 16.60 12.47 15.40
C LEU A 443 16.82 13.71 16.27
N TYR A 444 15.86 14.62 16.33
CA TYR A 444 16.00 15.88 17.03
C TYR A 444 15.47 15.87 18.47
N GLY A 445 14.92 14.75 18.95
CA GLY A 445 14.47 14.56 20.33
C GLY A 445 15.63 14.50 21.35
N GLU A 446 15.65 13.48 22.21
CA GLU A 446 16.71 13.32 23.20
C GLU A 446 18.10 13.02 22.58
N ALA A 447 18.11 12.45 21.38
CA ALA A 447 19.32 12.01 20.71
C ALA A 447 20.24 13.17 20.30
N LEU A 448 19.67 14.33 19.95
CA LEU A 448 20.42 15.51 19.50
C LEU A 448 21.48 15.96 20.52
N ASN A 449 21.11 16.05 21.80
CA ASN A 449 22.00 16.59 22.83
C ASN A 449 23.18 15.67 23.17
N LYS A 450 23.09 14.38 22.82
CA LYS A 450 24.09 13.35 23.17
C LYS A 450 24.90 12.88 21.95
N GLY A 451 24.38 13.06 20.74
CA GLY A 451 24.91 12.44 19.52
C GLY A 451 25.66 13.37 18.56
N LEU A 452 25.58 14.70 18.69
CA LEU A 452 26.12 15.61 17.65
C LEU A 452 27.62 15.39 17.33
N ASN A 453 28.43 14.99 18.31
CA ASN A 453 29.87 14.75 18.10
C ASN A 453 30.18 13.38 17.47
N ASP A 454 29.19 12.50 17.38
CA ASP A 454 29.28 11.18 16.74
C ASP A 454 28.02 10.95 15.88
N PRO A 455 28.04 11.39 14.61
CA PRO A 455 26.92 11.24 13.69
C PRO A 455 26.40 9.81 13.58
N ALA A 456 27.27 8.80 13.63
CA ALA A 456 26.87 7.41 13.53
C ALA A 456 26.12 6.95 14.80
N ALA A 457 26.61 7.31 15.99
CA ALA A 457 25.90 7.03 17.24
C ALA A 457 24.57 7.81 17.34
N TRP A 458 24.54 9.05 16.86
CA TRP A 458 23.32 9.86 16.80
C TRP A 458 22.26 9.17 15.93
N PHE A 459 22.64 8.78 14.72
CA PHE A 459 21.76 8.06 13.82
C PHE A 459 21.29 6.73 14.40
N ALA A 460 22.19 5.95 14.99
CA ALA A 460 21.84 4.66 15.59
C ALA A 460 20.83 4.81 16.74
N ALA A 461 20.91 5.89 17.52
CA ALA A 461 19.91 6.20 18.54
C ALA A 461 18.56 6.59 17.95
N ALA A 462 18.56 7.42 16.90
CA ALA A 462 17.34 7.79 16.19
C ALA A 462 16.67 6.56 15.55
N ASN A 463 17.45 5.69 14.91
CA ASN A 463 16.95 4.47 14.27
C ASN A 463 16.27 3.54 15.27
N ARG A 464 16.91 3.30 16.44
CA ARG A 464 16.27 2.52 17.52
C ARG A 464 14.93 3.12 17.96
N ARG A 465 14.87 4.44 18.11
CA ARG A 465 13.63 5.11 18.52
C ARG A 465 12.55 5.02 17.45
N VAL A 466 12.90 5.06 16.16
CA VAL A 466 11.94 4.84 15.06
C VAL A 466 11.37 3.43 15.12
N THR A 467 12.22 2.41 15.25
CA THR A 467 11.76 1.02 15.40
C THR A 467 10.85 0.84 16.61
N GLU A 468 11.17 1.46 17.75
CA GLU A 468 10.29 1.46 18.93
C GLU A 468 8.92 2.10 18.63
N MET A 469 8.88 3.23 17.93
CA MET A 469 7.61 3.88 17.54
C MET A 469 6.79 3.01 16.58
N GLU A 470 7.43 2.35 15.62
CA GLU A 470 6.76 1.44 14.70
C GLU A 470 6.15 0.24 15.44
N GLN A 471 6.88 -0.33 16.40
CA GLN A 471 6.38 -1.39 17.28
C GLN A 471 5.24 -0.93 18.19
N GLU A 472 5.35 0.27 18.79
CA GLU A 472 4.31 0.88 19.63
C GLU A 472 2.99 1.08 18.85
N GLN A 473 3.07 1.27 17.53
CA GLN A 473 1.92 1.45 16.64
C GLN A 473 1.46 0.16 15.97
N GLY A 474 2.07 -0.98 16.29
CA GLY A 474 1.69 -2.29 15.75
C GLY A 474 2.02 -2.47 14.27
N ILE A 475 3.04 -1.78 13.75
CA ILE A 475 3.52 -1.98 12.38
C ILE A 475 4.34 -3.27 12.32
N GLU A 476 3.97 -4.17 11.40
CA GLU A 476 4.68 -5.43 11.15
C GLU A 476 6.15 -5.18 10.78
N GLU A 477 7.04 -6.09 11.23
CA GLU A 477 8.49 -5.92 11.09
C GLU A 477 8.94 -5.80 9.63
N ASP A 478 8.26 -6.51 8.73
CA ASP A 478 8.53 -6.44 7.29
C ASP A 478 8.03 -5.15 6.65
N ALA A 479 7.23 -4.34 7.34
CA ALA A 479 6.77 -3.02 6.89
C ALA A 479 7.53 -1.85 7.52
N HIS A 480 8.52 -2.10 8.38
CA HIS A 480 9.33 -1.06 9.03
C HIS A 480 10.07 -0.19 7.99
N SER A 481 10.22 1.09 8.31
CA SER A 481 10.81 2.07 7.40
C SER A 481 12.29 1.84 7.13
N LEU A 482 13.01 1.23 8.09
CA LEU A 482 14.44 0.94 8.03
C LEU A 482 15.30 2.16 7.63
N PRO A 483 15.33 3.24 8.43
CA PRO A 483 16.19 4.40 8.20
C PRO A 483 17.64 4.02 7.84
N GLN A 484 18.27 4.78 6.95
CA GLN A 484 19.66 4.52 6.53
C GLN A 484 20.59 5.74 6.71
N HIS A 485 21.90 5.48 6.73
CA HIS A 485 22.91 6.54 6.77
C HIS A 485 24.14 6.23 5.93
N ALA A 486 24.85 7.30 5.55
CA ALA A 486 26.23 7.27 5.09
C ALA A 486 27.00 8.36 5.85
N VAL A 487 28.14 8.00 6.44
CA VAL A 487 28.98 8.92 7.21
C VAL A 487 30.39 8.86 6.63
N GLY A 488 30.83 9.96 6.02
CA GLY A 488 32.17 10.08 5.44
C GLY A 488 33.27 10.24 6.49
N GLN A 489 34.39 9.55 6.32
CA GLN A 489 35.49 9.58 7.30
C GLN A 489 36.19 10.95 7.37
N GLU A 490 36.38 11.63 6.23
CA GLU A 490 37.01 12.96 6.21
C GLU A 490 36.12 14.00 6.92
N PHE A 491 34.80 13.86 6.81
CA PHE A 491 33.86 14.65 7.60
C PHE A 491 34.05 14.44 9.10
N ILE A 492 34.15 13.19 9.56
CA ILE A 492 34.34 12.88 10.99
C ILE A 492 35.66 13.44 11.50
N ASP A 493 36.73 13.28 10.74
CA ASP A 493 38.06 13.76 11.11
C ASP A 493 38.10 15.29 11.23
N TRP A 494 37.30 16.01 10.43
CA TRP A 494 37.13 17.45 10.55
C TRP A 494 36.21 17.84 11.70
N TRP A 495 35.07 17.18 11.84
CA TRP A 495 34.03 17.54 12.80
C TRP A 495 34.47 17.34 14.26
N THR A 496 35.33 16.36 14.51
CA THR A 496 35.83 16.00 15.84
C THR A 496 37.10 16.76 16.27
N ARG A 497 37.71 17.53 15.35
CA ARG A 497 38.77 18.49 15.68
C ARG A 497 38.17 19.78 16.23
#